data_AF-A0ABD3D8M6-F1
#
_entry.id   AF-A0ABD3D8M6-F1
#
_cell.length_a   1.000
_cell.length_b   1.000
_cell.length_c   1.000
_cell.angle_alpha   90.00
_cell.angle_beta   90.00
_cell.angle_gamma   90.00
#
_symmetry.space_group_name_H-M   'P 1'
#
loop_
_entity.id
_entity.type
_entity.pdbx_description
1 polymer ?
#
loop_
_entity_poly.entity_id
_entity_poly.type
_entity_poly.pdbx_seq_one_letter_code
_entity_poly.pdbx_strand_id
1 'polypeptide(L)'
;MGRNKRYWTPQEDTILLQSLLEISHNPKWKSENGFKNGYMNRLEETLVEKIPNCGLKAEPHIESRLKHWSEKYCAMAEMLGNSGFNWDSERKVLQVEKLVYDE
;
A
#
# COMPACT_ATOMS: atom_id res chain seq x y z
N MET A 1 -9.83 -25.09 9.39
CA MET A 1 -10.79 -24.38 8.52
C MET A 1 -10.19 -23.03 8.12
N GLY A 2 -9.39 -22.98 7.06
CA GLY A 2 -8.85 -21.72 6.54
C GLY A 2 -9.99 -20.94 5.87
N ARG A 3 -10.54 -19.96 6.60
CA ARG A 3 -11.61 -19.07 6.12
C ARG A 3 -11.19 -18.42 4.80
N ASN A 4 -12.08 -18.46 3.81
CA ASN A 4 -11.99 -17.80 2.50
C ASN A 4 -10.99 -16.63 2.49
N LYS A 5 -9.77 -16.86 1.99
CA LYS A 5 -8.81 -15.78 1.73
C LYS A 5 -9.34 -14.99 0.55
N ARG A 6 -10.09 -13.92 0.83
CA ARG A 6 -10.51 -12.96 -0.20
C ARG A 6 -9.26 -12.33 -0.80
N TYR A 7 -9.12 -12.44 -2.11
CA TYR A 7 -8.03 -11.79 -2.84
C TYR A 7 -8.44 -10.37 -3.21
N TRP A 8 -7.49 -9.44 -3.11
CA TRP A 8 -7.65 -8.09 -3.66
C TRP A 8 -7.44 -8.14 -5.16
N THR A 9 -8.35 -7.50 -5.90
CA THR A 9 -8.21 -7.34 -7.35
C THR A 9 -7.29 -6.16 -7.66
N PRO A 10 -6.64 -6.13 -8.85
CA PRO A 10 -5.83 -4.98 -9.26
C PRO A 10 -6.61 -3.65 -9.28
N GLN A 11 -7.92 -3.72 -9.58
CA GLN A 11 -8.80 -2.55 -9.56
C GLN A 11 -8.99 -2.01 -8.15
N GLU A 12 -9.24 -2.88 -7.17
CA GLU A 12 -9.37 -2.50 -5.76
C GLU A 12 -8.08 -1.90 -5.21
N ASP A 13 -6.92 -2.50 -5.54
CA ASP A 13 -5.61 -1.96 -5.17
C ASP A 13 -5.39 -0.55 -5.75
N THR A 14 -5.71 -0.38 -7.03
CA THR A 14 -5.55 0.91 -7.73
C THR A 14 -6.42 1.99 -7.09
N ILE A 15 -7.69 1.66 -6.80
CA ILE A 15 -8.62 2.61 -6.19
C ILE A 15 -8.19 2.92 -4.74
N LEU A 16 -7.74 1.93 -3.98
CA LEU A 16 -7.24 2.16 -2.62
C LEU A 16 -6.00 3.07 -2.63
N LEU A 17 -5.02 2.84 -3.52
CA LEU A 17 -3.83 3.68 -3.67
C LEU A 17 -4.20 5.13 -4.05
N GLN A 18 -5.07 5.30 -5.06
CA GLN A 18 -5.52 6.63 -5.49
C GLN A 18 -6.25 7.36 -4.36
N SER A 19 -7.09 6.65 -3.60
CA SER A 19 -7.83 7.23 -2.48
C SER A 19 -6.89 7.62 -1.34
N LEU A 20 -5.86 6.82 -1.04
CA LEU A 20 -4.81 7.19 -0.09
C LEU A 20 -4.08 8.46 -0.53
N LEU A 21 -3.70 8.54 -1.80
CA LEU A 21 -3.00 9.69 -2.36
C LEU A 21 -3.85 10.96 -2.24
N GLU A 22 -5.14 10.87 -2.57
CA GLU A 22 -6.08 11.98 -2.42
C GLU A 22 -6.22 12.44 -0.96
N ILE A 23 -6.39 11.50 -0.03
CA ILE A 23 -6.47 11.79 1.41
C ILE A 23 -5.18 12.44 1.91
N SER A 24 -4.01 12.03 1.40
CA SER A 24 -2.70 12.59 1.80
C SER A 24 -2.50 14.06 1.42
N HIS A 25 -3.12 14.49 0.32
CA HIS A 25 -3.10 15.88 -0.11
C HIS A 25 -4.19 16.73 0.53
N ASN A 26 -5.18 16.10 1.19
CA ASN A 26 -6.31 16.80 1.77
C ASN A 26 -6.02 17.23 3.23
N PRO A 27 -5.94 18.54 3.54
CA PRO A 27 -5.67 19.02 4.89
C PRO A 27 -6.77 18.65 5.90
N LYS A 28 -7.97 18.31 5.42
CA LYS A 28 -9.05 17.77 6.28
C LYS A 28 -8.62 16.48 6.96
N TRP A 29 -7.83 15.64 6.30
CA TRP A 29 -7.47 14.30 6.76
C TRP A 29 -6.02 14.17 7.21
N LYS A 30 -5.15 15.16 6.91
CA LYS A 30 -3.77 15.20 7.38
C LYS A 30 -3.69 15.59 8.87
N SER A 31 -2.80 14.93 9.60
CA SER A 31 -2.41 15.20 10.98
C SER A 31 -0.89 15.37 11.07
N GLU A 32 -0.35 15.89 12.18
CA GLU A 32 1.10 16.06 12.37
C GLU A 32 1.85 14.73 12.24
N ASN A 33 1.26 13.64 12.73
CA ASN A 33 1.87 12.30 12.75
C ASN A 33 1.21 11.31 11.76
N GLY A 34 0.57 11.80 10.70
CA GLY A 34 -0.04 10.94 9.67
C GLY A 34 -1.46 11.35 9.32
N PHE A 35 -2.42 10.44 9.46
CA PHE A 35 -3.83 10.67 9.13
C PHE A 35 -4.69 10.87 10.38
N LYS A 36 -5.75 11.66 10.26
CA LYS A 36 -6.77 11.81 11.31
C LYS A 36 -7.57 10.52 11.47
N ASN A 37 -8.16 10.35 12.66
CA ASN A 37 -9.06 9.24 12.93
C ASN A 37 -10.23 9.22 11.94
N GLY A 38 -10.68 8.03 11.55
CA GLY A 38 -11.75 7.81 10.58
C GLY A 38 -11.33 7.83 9.11
N TYR A 39 -10.06 8.07 8.78
CA TYR A 39 -9.61 8.02 7.37
C TYR A 39 -9.86 6.63 6.74
N MET A 40 -9.77 5.54 7.50
CA MET A 40 -10.05 4.19 7.00
C MET A 40 -11.53 4.03 6.59
N ASN A 41 -12.46 4.63 7.35
CA ASN A 41 -13.88 4.64 6.97
C ASN A 41 -14.09 5.44 5.69
N ARG A 42 -13.37 6.56 5.52
CA ARG A 42 -13.41 7.32 4.27
C ARG A 42 -12.89 6.51 3.07
N LEU A 43 -11.86 5.68 3.28
CA LEU A 43 -11.36 4.77 2.24
C LEU A 43 -12.39 3.68 1.91
N GLU A 44 -13.08 3.13 2.92
CA GLU A 44 -14.19 2.20 2.72
C GLU A 44 -15.32 2.83 1.90
N GLU A 45 -15.80 4.01 2.28
CA GLU A 45 -16.81 4.76 1.52
C GLU A 45 -16.41 4.93 0.05
N THR A 46 -15.17 5.38 -0.20
CA THR A 46 -14.67 5.63 -1.56
C THR A 46 -14.59 4.33 -2.37
N LEU A 47 -14.23 3.21 -1.73
CA LEU A 47 -14.21 1.89 -2.38
C LEU A 47 -15.61 1.39 -2.70
N VAL A 48 -16.59 1.59 -1.82
CA VAL A 48 -18.00 1.21 -2.07
C VAL A 48 -18.61 2.08 -3.18
N GLU A 49 -18.31 3.38 -3.19
CA GLU A 49 -18.74 4.32 -4.23
C GLU A 49 -18.19 3.95 -5.61
N LYS A 50 -16.89 3.62 -5.70
CA LYS A 50 -16.22 3.31 -6.97
C LYS A 50 -16.36 1.85 -7.41
N ILE A 51 -16.57 0.93 -6.47
CA ILE A 51 -16.72 -0.51 -6.70
C ILE A 51 -17.92 -1.02 -5.88
N PRO A 52 -19.14 -0.86 -6.42
CA PRO A 52 -20.34 -1.34 -5.75
C PRO A 52 -20.24 -2.83 -5.44
N ASN A 53 -20.69 -3.23 -4.25
CA ASN A 53 -20.67 -4.63 -3.79
C ASN A 53 -19.27 -5.26 -3.65
N CYS A 54 -18.19 -4.47 -3.57
CA CYS A 54 -16.87 -5.05 -3.27
C CYS A 54 -16.85 -5.80 -1.92
N GLY A 55 -17.63 -5.36 -0.92
CA GLY A 55 -17.66 -6.00 0.39
C GLY A 55 -16.37 -5.79 1.20
N LEU A 56 -15.55 -4.82 0.79
CA LEU A 56 -14.41 -4.34 1.55
C LEU A 56 -14.88 -3.52 2.74
N LYS A 57 -14.15 -3.62 3.85
CA LYS A 57 -14.41 -2.89 5.08
C LYS A 57 -13.11 -2.26 5.58
N ALA A 58 -13.20 -1.13 6.28
CA ALA A 58 -12.10 -0.48 6.95
C ALA A 58 -11.29 -1.50 7.76
N GLU A 59 -11.97 -2.24 8.62
CA GLU A 59 -11.45 -3.40 9.34
C GLU A 59 -12.26 -4.66 9.00
N PRO A 60 -11.62 -5.82 8.78
CA PRO A 60 -10.18 -6.06 8.80
C PRO A 60 -9.49 -5.86 7.43
N HIS A 61 -10.24 -5.51 6.38
CA HIS A 61 -9.75 -5.68 5.00
C HIS A 61 -8.77 -4.59 4.56
N ILE A 62 -9.16 -3.32 4.68
CA ILE A 62 -8.34 -2.18 4.24
C ILE A 62 -7.12 -2.07 5.16
N GLU A 63 -7.33 -2.15 6.48
CA GLU A 63 -6.25 -2.15 7.47
C GLU A 63 -5.17 -3.21 7.14
N SER A 64 -5.58 -4.47 6.94
CA SER A 64 -4.65 -5.54 6.60
C SER A 64 -3.91 -5.28 5.29
N ARG A 65 -4.57 -4.69 4.29
CA ARG A 65 -3.95 -4.37 3.00
C ARG A 65 -2.90 -3.28 3.12
N LEU A 66 -3.20 -2.21 3.87
CA LEU A 66 -2.27 -1.11 4.12
C LEU A 66 -1.08 -1.55 4.95
N LYS A 67 -1.29 -2.38 5.97
CA LYS A 67 -0.21 -2.96 6.77
C LYS A 67 0.75 -3.77 5.89
N HIS A 68 0.20 -4.66 5.05
CA HIS A 68 1.00 -5.45 4.11
C HIS A 68 1.81 -4.58 3.13
N TRP A 69 1.22 -3.49 2.61
CA TRP A 69 1.96 -2.54 1.78
C TRP A 69 3.06 -1.83 2.57
N SER A 70 2.75 -1.31 3.76
CA SER A 70 3.72 -0.62 4.61
C SER A 70 4.93 -1.49 4.94
N GLU A 71 4.72 -2.76 5.30
CA GLU A 71 5.80 -3.72 5.57
C GLU A 71 6.68 -3.93 4.32
N LYS A 72 6.07 -4.14 3.15
CA LYS A 72 6.81 -4.32 1.90
C LYS A 72 7.59 -3.07 1.48
N TYR A 73 6.98 -1.90 1.55
CA TYR A 73 7.64 -0.64 1.20
C TYR A 73 8.76 -0.30 2.20
N CYS A 74 8.57 -0.58 3.49
CA CYS A 74 9.62 -0.42 4.50
C CYS A 74 10.83 -1.29 4.17
N ALA A 75 10.61 -2.59 3.88
CA ALA A 75 11.68 -3.50 3.48
C ALA A 75 12.40 -3.03 2.20
N MET A 76 11.67 -2.58 1.18
CA MET A 76 12.29 -2.02 -0.04
C MET A 76 13.09 -0.75 0.24
N ALA A 77 12.58 0.15 1.08
CA ALA A 77 13.28 1.38 1.45
C ALA A 77 14.57 1.10 2.22
N GLU A 78 14.57 0.10 3.12
CA GLU A 78 15.76 -0.36 3.82
C GLU A 78 16.81 -0.93 2.84
N MET A 79 16.38 -1.76 1.88
CA MET A 79 17.28 -2.28 0.85
C MET A 79 17.89 -1.15 0.00
N LEU A 80 17.08 -0.20 -0.46
CA LEU A 80 17.53 0.94 -1.27
C LEU A 80 18.41 1.92 -0.48
N GLY A 81 18.38 1.89 0.86
CA GLY A 81 19.29 2.65 1.71
C GLY A 81 20.71 2.07 1.76
N ASN A 82 20.92 0.84 1.27
CA ASN A 82 22.23 0.19 1.23
C ASN A 82 22.92 0.39 -0.13
N SER A 83 24.25 0.52 -0.10
CA SER A 83 25.05 0.59 -1.33
C SER A 83 24.89 -0.68 -2.17
N GLY A 84 24.81 -0.51 -3.49
CA GLY A 84 24.63 -1.63 -4.41
C GLY A 84 23.19 -2.05 -4.64
N PHE A 85 22.17 -1.37 -4.09
CA PHE A 85 20.77 -1.57 -4.46
C PHE A 85 20.23 -0.36 -5.21
N ASN A 86 19.47 -0.62 -6.28
CA ASN A 86 18.81 0.43 -7.06
C ASN A 86 17.41 -0.01 -7.50
N TRP A 87 16.52 0.94 -7.73
CA TRP A 87 15.19 0.68 -8.26
C TRP A 87 15.17 0.88 -9.78
N ASP A 88 14.87 -0.18 -10.53
CA ASP A 88 14.60 -0.10 -11.96
C ASP A 88 13.13 0.25 -12.19
N SER A 89 12.89 1.51 -12.54
CA SER A 89 11.54 2.02 -12.75
C SER A 89 10.87 1.53 -14.05
N GLU A 90 11.64 1.04 -15.03
CA GLU A 90 11.12 0.52 -16.29
C GLU A 90 10.64 -0.92 -16.10
N ARG A 91 11.48 -1.75 -15.47
CA ARG A 91 11.20 -3.17 -15.23
C ARG A 91 10.42 -3.42 -13.95
N LYS A 92 10.26 -2.39 -13.11
CA LYS A 92 9.61 -2.44 -11.78
C LYS A 92 10.24 -3.49 -10.86
N VAL A 93 11.57 -3.55 -10.85
CA VAL A 93 12.35 -4.52 -10.05
C VAL A 93 13.44 -3.83 -9.23
N LEU A 94 13.80 -4.45 -8.11
CA LEU A 94 14.98 -4.08 -7.34
C LEU A 94 16.21 -4.69 -8.04
N GLN A 95 17.14 -3.86 -8.45
CA GLN A 95 18.43 -4.26 -8.98
C GLN A 95 19.46 -4.29 -7.84
N VAL A 96 20.39 -5.24 -7.93
CA VAL A 96 21.57 -5.30 -7.07
C VAL A 96 22.81 -5.22 -7.96
N GLU A 97 23.73 -4.31 -7.66
CA GLU A 97 25.03 -4.26 -8.31
C GLU A 97 25.79 -5.55 -7.99
N LYS A 98 26.29 -6.19 -9.04
CA LYS A 98 26.92 -7.49 -8.97
C LYS A 98 28.36 -7.37 -8.46
N LEU A 99 28.54 -7.06 -7.17
CA LEU A 99 29.84 -7.08 -6.47
C LEU A 99 29.77 -7.77 -5.10
N VAL A 100 28.98 -8.83 -4.96
CA VAL A 100 28.90 -9.64 -3.71
C VAL A 100 28.94 -11.15 -3.99
N TYR A 101 29.54 -11.58 -5.10
CA TYR A 101 29.91 -12.99 -5.31
C TYR A 101 31.21 -13.08 -6.11
N ASP A 102 32.29 -12.59 -5.51
CA ASP A 102 33.66 -13.05 -5.77
C ASP A 102 34.48 -12.68 -4.51
N GLU A 103 34.29 -13.49 -3.46
CA GLU A 103 35.33 -14.11 -2.60
C GLU A 103 34.68 -15.11 -1.63
#